data_AF-A0A519L3W8-F1
#
_entry.id   AF-A0A519L3W8-F1
#
_cell.length_a   1.000
_cell.length_b   1.000
_cell.length_c   1.000
_cell.angle_alpha   90.00
_cell.angle_beta   90.00
_cell.angle_gamma   90.00
#
_symmetry.space_group_name_H-M   'P 1'
#
loop_
_entity.id
_entity.type
_entity.pdbx_description
1 polymer ?
#
loop_
_entity_poly.entity_id
_entity_poly.type
_entity_poly.pdbx_seq_one_letter_code
_entity_poly.pdbx_strand_id
1 'polypeptide(L)'
;VSMWRGREGDPRLVVCTGGEPLLQLDKALIDALHARGFEIAIESNGTLNAPEGIDWICVSPKADAPVIQTVGQELKLVFPQPKAMPDRFEHLDFERFWLQPMDGPGQAANTAAALDYCLTHPKWRLSVQTHKYIGVR
;
A
#
# COMPACT_ATOMS: atom_id res chain seq x y z
N VAL A 1 26.30 3.93 10.12
CA VAL A 1 25.08 3.70 9.32
C VAL A 1 25.08 2.25 8.89
N SER A 2 24.20 1.41 9.43
CA SER A 2 24.03 0.03 8.99
C SER A 2 23.27 0.05 7.66
N MET A 3 23.83 -0.57 6.63
CA MET A 3 23.20 -0.72 5.33
C MET A 3 22.93 -2.20 5.11
N TRP A 4 21.65 -2.55 4.91
CA TRP A 4 21.32 -3.92 4.53
C TRP A 4 21.81 -4.15 3.10
N ARG A 5 22.77 -5.07 2.94
CA ARG A 5 23.23 -5.53 1.63
C ARG A 5 22.60 -6.90 1.41
N GLY A 6 21.64 -6.99 0.50
CA GLY A 6 21.12 -8.26 0.02
C GLY A 6 22.26 -9.13 -0.54
N ARG A 7 22.03 -10.44 -0.66
CA ARG A 7 23.00 -11.38 -1.22
C ARG A 7 22.97 -11.31 -2.74
N GLU A 8 24.05 -11.76 -3.36
CA GLU A 8 24.08 -11.93 -4.80
C GLU A 8 23.04 -12.99 -5.22
N GLY A 9 22.20 -12.66 -6.20
CA GLY A 9 21.09 -13.50 -6.65
C GLY A 9 19.76 -13.31 -5.91
N ASP A 10 19.72 -12.52 -4.84
CA ASP A 10 18.44 -12.18 -4.19
C ASP A 10 17.57 -11.32 -5.12
N PRO A 11 16.24 -11.51 -5.13
CA PRO A 11 15.33 -10.63 -5.84
C PRO A 11 15.49 -9.20 -5.33
N ARG A 12 15.60 -8.25 -6.26
CA ARG A 12 15.75 -6.84 -5.94
C ARG A 12 14.39 -6.18 -6.02
N LEU A 13 13.87 -5.73 -4.90
CA LEU A 13 12.63 -4.97 -4.83
C LEU A 13 12.93 -3.57 -4.29
N VAL A 14 12.37 -2.56 -4.93
CA VAL A 14 12.28 -1.22 -4.38
C VAL A 14 10.82 -0.87 -4.15
N VAL A 15 10.53 -0.37 -2.95
CA VAL A 15 9.20 0.16 -2.61
C VAL A 15 9.29 1.68 -2.62
N CYS A 16 8.80 2.29 -3.70
CA CYS A 16 8.70 3.74 -3.82
C CYS A 16 7.50 4.23 -3.00
N THR A 17 7.80 5.03 -1.99
CA THR A 17 6.82 5.58 -1.04
C THR A 17 7.21 7.02 -0.68
N GLY A 18 6.59 7.58 0.37
CA GLY A 18 6.94 8.84 0.99
C GLY A 18 6.26 10.05 0.36
N GLY A 19 5.59 10.87 1.18
CA GLY A 19 4.65 11.87 0.66
C GLY A 19 3.62 11.21 -0.25
N GLU A 20 3.56 11.67 -1.51
CA GLU A 20 2.93 10.94 -2.62
C GLU A 20 4.01 10.63 -3.67
N PRO A 21 4.38 9.35 -3.89
CA PRO A 21 5.48 8.99 -4.77
C PRO A 21 5.23 9.38 -6.23
N LEU A 22 3.97 9.38 -6.69
CA LEU A 22 3.62 9.71 -8.07
C LEU A 22 3.80 11.19 -8.43
N LEU A 23 4.15 12.05 -7.46
CA LEU A 23 4.58 13.42 -7.72
C LEU A 23 6.01 13.52 -8.26
N GLN A 24 6.82 12.47 -8.09
CA GLN A 24 8.25 12.48 -8.40
C GLN A 24 8.71 11.27 -9.22
N LEU A 25 8.04 10.13 -9.09
CA LEU A 25 8.38 8.92 -9.83
C LEU A 25 8.03 9.12 -11.31
N ASP A 26 9.06 9.13 -12.15
CA ASP A 26 8.95 9.31 -13.59
C ASP A 26 9.50 8.11 -14.37
N LYS A 27 9.30 8.14 -15.69
CA LYS A 27 9.74 7.09 -16.60
C LYS A 27 11.26 6.87 -16.56
N ALA A 28 12.05 7.95 -16.44
CA ALA A 28 13.50 7.84 -16.46
C ALA A 28 14.03 7.08 -15.23
N LEU A 29 13.43 7.32 -14.06
CA LEU A 29 13.75 6.58 -12.84
C LEU A 29 13.30 5.12 -12.91
N ILE A 30 12.09 4.86 -13.43
CA ILE A 30 11.57 3.49 -13.63
C ILE A 30 12.51 2.69 -14.52
N ASP A 31 12.83 3.21 -15.71
CA ASP A 31 13.72 2.54 -16.66
C ASP A 31 15.11 2.29 -16.04
N ALA A 32 15.63 3.23 -15.24
CA ALA A 32 16.93 3.09 -14.58
C ALA A 32 16.94 2.04 -13.46
N LEU A 33 15.83 1.84 -12.76
CA LEU A 33 15.66 0.81 -11.73
C LEU A 33 15.54 -0.57 -12.37
N HIS A 34 14.71 -0.70 -13.40
CA HIS A 34 14.58 -1.93 -14.19
C HIS A 34 15.91 -2.34 -14.84
N ALA A 35 16.67 -1.40 -15.39
CA ALA A 35 18.01 -1.67 -15.94
C ALA A 35 19.01 -2.20 -14.90
N ARG A 36 18.72 -2.02 -13.60
CA ARG A 36 19.50 -2.57 -12.46
C ARG A 36 18.87 -3.85 -11.89
N GLY A 37 17.84 -4.38 -12.55
CA GLY A 37 17.16 -5.61 -12.19
C GLY A 37 16.25 -5.49 -10.97
N PHE A 38 15.78 -4.30 -10.62
CA PHE A 38 14.78 -4.12 -9.56
C PHE A 38 13.37 -4.36 -10.10
N GLU A 39 12.54 -5.05 -9.34
CA GLU A 39 11.08 -4.90 -9.38
C GLU A 39 10.69 -3.63 -8.61
N ILE A 40 9.65 -2.95 -9.07
CA ILE A 40 9.20 -1.66 -8.54
C ILE A 40 7.79 -1.80 -7.98
N ALA A 41 7.66 -1.60 -6.67
CA ALA A 41 6.38 -1.44 -6.00
C ALA A 41 6.15 0.02 -5.61
N ILE A 42 4.89 0.48 -5.62
CA ILE A 42 4.51 1.78 -5.06
C ILE A 42 3.51 1.65 -3.92
N GLU A 43 3.58 2.60 -2.99
CA GLU A 43 2.56 2.86 -1.97
C GLU A 43 2.03 4.29 -2.17
N SER A 44 0.89 4.42 -2.88
CA SER A 44 0.31 5.71 -3.28
C SER A 44 -1.02 5.99 -2.56
N ASN A 45 -1.38 7.26 -2.41
CA ASN A 45 -2.72 7.66 -1.95
C ASN A 45 -3.80 7.51 -3.04
N GLY A 46 -3.42 7.23 -4.30
CA GLY A 46 -4.33 6.97 -5.42
C GLY A 46 -4.91 8.21 -6.11
N THR A 47 -4.47 9.41 -5.75
CA THR A 47 -4.94 10.68 -6.34
C THR A 47 -4.35 10.98 -7.72
N LEU A 48 -3.40 10.17 -8.20
CA LEU A 48 -2.74 10.29 -9.50
C LEU A 48 -2.69 8.93 -10.19
N ASN A 49 -2.68 8.92 -11.52
CA ASN A 49 -2.44 7.70 -12.29
C ASN A 49 -0.97 7.30 -12.19
N ALA A 50 -0.73 6.03 -11.94
CA ALA A 50 0.60 5.43 -11.99
C ALA A 50 1.12 5.42 -13.44
N PRO A 51 2.37 5.84 -13.70
CA PRO A 51 2.99 5.66 -15.02
C PRO A 51 3.18 4.17 -15.33
N GLU A 52 3.29 3.85 -16.62
CA GLU A 52 3.61 2.50 -17.08
C GLU A 52 4.98 2.04 -16.57
N GLY A 53 5.14 0.72 -16.40
CA GLY A 53 6.38 0.10 -15.93
C GLY A 53 6.50 -0.05 -14.42
N ILE A 54 5.45 0.25 -13.64
CA ILE A 54 5.41 -0.13 -12.22
C ILE A 54 4.87 -1.55 -12.10
N ASP A 55 5.62 -2.42 -11.42
CA ASP A 55 5.32 -3.86 -11.33
C ASP A 55 4.24 -4.16 -10.28
N TRP A 56 4.15 -3.35 -9.22
CA TRP A 56 3.16 -3.53 -8.16
C TRP A 56 2.59 -2.22 -7.63
N ILE A 57 1.28 -2.03 -7.80
CA ILE A 57 0.56 -0.85 -7.35
C ILE A 57 -0.27 -1.17 -6.10
N CYS A 58 0.15 -0.61 -4.97
CA CYS A 58 -0.66 -0.54 -3.76
C CYS A 58 -1.25 0.86 -3.60
N VAL A 59 -2.58 0.95 -3.56
CA VAL A 59 -3.33 2.19 -3.36
C VAL A 59 -3.95 2.20 -1.97
N SER A 60 -3.72 3.27 -1.24
CA SER A 60 -4.30 3.52 0.08
C SER A 60 -5.02 4.87 0.07
N PRO A 61 -6.31 4.93 -0.32
CA PRO A 61 -7.10 6.14 -0.30
C PRO A 61 -7.12 6.80 1.08
N LYS A 62 -7.20 8.13 1.10
CA LYS A 62 -7.18 8.91 2.34
C LYS A 62 -8.44 9.77 2.44
N ALA A 63 -9.24 9.51 3.47
CA ALA A 63 -10.49 10.25 3.74
C ALA A 63 -11.31 10.43 2.46
N ASP A 64 -11.84 11.63 2.20
CA ASP A 64 -12.66 12.00 1.04
C ASP A 64 -11.86 12.42 -0.20
N ALA A 65 -10.55 12.16 -0.25
CA ALA A 65 -9.76 12.44 -1.44
C ALA A 65 -10.27 11.63 -2.65
N PRO A 66 -10.22 12.20 -3.88
CA PRO A 66 -10.58 11.48 -5.08
C PRO A 66 -9.60 10.33 -5.33
N VAL A 67 -10.12 9.22 -5.87
CA VAL A 67 -9.29 8.08 -6.30
C VAL A 67 -9.33 8.06 -7.82
N ILE A 68 -8.18 8.34 -8.43
CA ILE A 68 -7.99 8.34 -9.88
C ILE A 68 -7.38 7.00 -10.33
N GLN A 69 -6.44 6.46 -9.56
CA GLN A 69 -5.92 5.11 -9.80
C GLN A 69 -6.94 4.07 -9.32
N THR A 70 -7.81 3.63 -10.23
CA THR A 70 -8.92 2.71 -9.94
C THR A 70 -8.61 1.23 -10.20
N VAL A 71 -7.39 0.94 -10.63
CA VAL A 71 -6.92 -0.42 -10.93
C VAL A 71 -5.56 -0.67 -10.27
N GLY A 72 -5.27 -1.90 -9.87
CA GLY A 72 -3.94 -2.27 -9.37
C GLY A 72 -3.91 -3.60 -8.64
N GLN A 73 -2.77 -3.88 -8.03
CA GLN A 73 -2.53 -5.13 -7.32
C GLN A 73 -3.23 -5.14 -5.97
N GLU A 74 -3.15 -4.05 -5.22
CA GLU A 74 -3.67 -3.99 -3.85
C GLU A 74 -4.39 -2.70 -3.55
N LEU A 75 -5.57 -2.81 -2.96
CA LEU A 75 -6.24 -1.72 -2.27
C LEU A 75 -6.10 -1.93 -0.76
N LYS A 76 -5.43 -1.02 -0.06
CA LYS A 76 -5.14 -1.11 1.37
C LYS A 76 -5.69 0.08 2.14
N LEU A 77 -6.80 -0.12 2.84
CA LEU A 77 -7.44 0.94 3.62
C LEU A 77 -6.88 1.01 5.03
N VAL A 78 -6.57 2.22 5.49
CA VAL A 78 -6.39 2.46 6.92
C VAL A 78 -7.76 2.45 7.58
N PHE A 79 -7.94 1.61 8.61
CA PHE A 79 -9.24 1.33 9.20
C PHE A 79 -9.22 1.44 10.73
N PRO A 80 -10.23 2.05 11.37
CA PRO A 80 -11.38 2.72 10.76
C PRO A 80 -11.03 4.12 10.25
N GLN A 81 -11.63 4.53 9.14
CA GLN A 81 -11.60 5.91 8.67
C GLN A 81 -13.01 6.29 8.17
N PRO A 82 -13.79 7.11 8.92
CA PRO A 82 -15.22 7.32 8.64
C PRO A 82 -15.54 7.80 7.22
N LYS A 83 -14.64 8.60 6.63
CA LYS A 83 -14.79 9.11 5.26
C LYS A 83 -14.31 8.15 4.18
N ALA A 84 -13.64 7.06 4.54
CA ALA A 84 -13.07 6.07 3.62
C ALA A 84 -13.42 4.65 4.09
N MET A 85 -14.71 4.41 4.30
CA MET A 85 -15.21 3.09 4.63
C MET A 85 -15.11 2.13 3.42
N PRO A 86 -15.02 0.81 3.65
CA PRO A 86 -14.60 -0.11 2.60
C PRO A 86 -15.60 -0.22 1.43
N ASP A 87 -16.90 -0.12 1.70
CA ASP A 87 -18.01 -0.10 0.73
C ASP A 87 -17.81 0.93 -0.40
N ARG A 88 -17.16 2.06 -0.10
CA ARG A 88 -16.87 3.09 -1.10
C ARG A 88 -15.95 2.62 -2.22
N PHE A 89 -15.16 1.57 -2.00
CA PHE A 89 -14.08 1.17 -2.93
C PHE A 89 -14.21 -0.26 -3.44
N GLU A 90 -15.18 -1.04 -2.97
CA GLU A 90 -15.32 -2.44 -3.37
C GLU A 90 -15.57 -2.64 -4.87
N HIS A 91 -16.05 -1.60 -5.57
CA HIS A 91 -16.30 -1.65 -7.01
C HIS A 91 -15.04 -1.41 -7.86
N LEU A 92 -13.92 -1.02 -7.26
CA LEU A 92 -12.66 -0.76 -7.97
C LEU A 92 -11.95 -2.06 -8.37
N ASP A 93 -11.11 -1.98 -9.40
CA ASP A 93 -10.49 -3.15 -10.04
C ASP A 93 -9.14 -3.50 -9.39
N PHE A 94 -9.19 -4.06 -8.18
CA PHE A 94 -8.00 -4.50 -7.46
C PHE A 94 -8.01 -6.01 -7.23
N GLU A 95 -6.84 -6.63 -7.32
CA GLU A 95 -6.70 -8.07 -7.10
C GLU A 95 -6.91 -8.46 -5.62
N ARG A 96 -6.52 -7.57 -4.69
CA ARG A 96 -6.55 -7.79 -3.24
C ARG A 96 -7.09 -6.58 -2.49
N PHE A 97 -7.91 -6.85 -1.47
CA PHE A 97 -8.51 -5.84 -0.60
C PHE A 97 -8.07 -6.06 0.84
N TRP A 98 -7.40 -5.06 1.41
CA TRP A 98 -6.79 -5.13 2.73
C TRP A 98 -7.32 -4.04 3.66
N LEU A 99 -7.60 -4.42 4.92
CA LEU A 99 -7.79 -3.49 6.02
C LEU A 99 -6.55 -3.49 6.90
N GLN A 100 -5.93 -2.31 7.04
CA GLN A 100 -4.82 -2.08 7.94
C GLN A 100 -5.31 -1.28 9.14
N PRO A 101 -5.21 -1.82 10.37
CA PRO A 101 -5.59 -1.09 11.57
C PRO A 101 -4.86 0.26 11.65
N MET A 102 -5.61 1.32 11.91
CA MET A 102 -5.05 2.64 12.15
C MET A 102 -4.17 2.59 13.39
N ASP A 103 -2.93 3.02 13.23
CA ASP A 103 -1.98 3.10 14.33
C ASP A 103 -2.27 4.32 15.22
N GLY A 104 -1.80 4.27 16.47
CA GLY A 104 -1.99 5.34 17.46
C GLY A 104 -2.61 4.83 18.77
N PRO A 105 -3.14 5.73 19.62
CA PRO A 105 -3.65 5.38 20.95
C PRO A 105 -4.76 4.31 20.92
N GLY A 106 -5.52 4.24 19.83
CA GLY A 106 -6.61 3.28 19.63
C GLY A 106 -6.21 1.97 18.95
N GLN A 107 -4.93 1.67 18.76
CA GLN A 107 -4.47 0.55 17.92
C GLN A 107 -5.15 -0.79 18.25
N ALA A 108 -5.31 -1.14 19.52
CA ALA A 108 -5.97 -2.39 19.94
C ALA A 108 -7.44 -2.43 19.49
N ALA A 109 -8.17 -1.34 19.72
CA ALA A 109 -9.57 -1.21 19.29
C ALA A 109 -9.71 -1.22 17.76
N ASN A 110 -8.82 -0.52 17.06
CA ASN A 110 -8.79 -0.47 15.60
C ASN A 110 -8.49 -1.84 15.00
N THR A 111 -7.61 -2.61 15.63
CA THR A 111 -7.27 -3.98 15.21
C THR A 111 -8.46 -4.91 15.39
N ALA A 112 -9.15 -4.84 16.53
CA ALA A 112 -10.36 -5.61 16.76
C ALA A 112 -11.47 -5.27 15.74
N ALA A 113 -11.66 -3.97 15.46
CA ALA A 113 -12.65 -3.51 14.49
C ALA A 113 -12.32 -3.97 13.06
N ALA A 114 -11.05 -3.89 12.63
CA ALA A 114 -10.63 -4.37 11.32
C ALA A 114 -10.81 -5.89 11.18
N LEU A 115 -10.50 -6.64 12.23
CA LEU A 115 -10.69 -8.09 12.27
C LEU A 115 -12.18 -8.45 12.15
N ASP A 116 -13.04 -7.83 12.95
CA ASP A 116 -14.50 -8.05 12.93
C ASP A 116 -15.09 -7.74 11.54
N TYR A 117 -14.65 -6.66 10.91
CA TYR A 117 -15.06 -6.33 9.55
C TYR A 117 -14.65 -7.41 8.55
N CYS A 118 -13.39 -7.88 8.58
CA CYS A 118 -12.92 -8.92 7.66
C CYS A 118 -13.64 -10.27 7.87
N LEU A 119 -14.01 -10.61 9.11
CA LEU A 119 -14.78 -11.82 9.40
C LEU A 119 -16.19 -11.79 8.81
N THR A 120 -16.79 -10.61 8.71
CA THR A 120 -18.13 -10.41 8.16
C THR A 120 -18.13 -10.07 6.65
N HIS A 121 -16.98 -9.64 6.11
CA HIS A 121 -16.82 -9.24 4.71
C HIS A 121 -15.59 -9.94 4.09
N PRO A 122 -15.71 -11.20 3.62
CA PRO A 122 -14.57 -12.04 3.24
C PRO A 122 -13.78 -11.57 2.01
N LYS A 123 -14.29 -10.55 1.29
CA LYS A 123 -13.51 -9.84 0.27
C LYS A 123 -12.29 -9.13 0.89
N TRP A 124 -12.43 -8.67 2.13
CA TRP A 124 -11.41 -7.95 2.88
C TRP A 124 -10.56 -8.88 3.73
N ARG A 125 -9.27 -8.58 3.80
CA ARG A 125 -8.30 -9.32 4.61
C ARG A 125 -7.54 -8.38 5.53
N LEU A 126 -7.10 -8.87 6.68
CA LEU A 126 -6.34 -8.06 7.64
C LEU A 126 -4.88 -7.91 7.20
N SER A 127 -4.37 -6.67 7.22
CA SER A 127 -2.96 -6.34 7.00
C SER A 127 -2.40 -5.70 8.27
N VAL A 128 -1.39 -6.31 8.89
CA VAL A 128 -0.79 -5.80 10.13
C VAL A 128 0.60 -5.22 9.87
N GLN A 129 0.94 -4.13 10.57
CA GLN A 129 2.25 -3.48 10.45
C GLN A 129 3.31 -4.24 11.25
N THR A 130 3.71 -5.41 10.76
CA THR A 130 4.62 -6.36 11.43
C THR A 130 5.93 -5.72 11.92
N HIS A 131 6.51 -4.79 11.13
CA HIS A 131 7.73 -4.06 11.49
C HIS A 131 7.64 -3.38 12.86
N LYS A 132 6.46 -2.85 13.23
CA LYS A 132 6.24 -2.21 14.54
C LYS A 132 6.27 -3.20 15.70
N TYR A 133 5.76 -4.41 15.49
CA TYR A 133 5.75 -5.47 16.49
C TYR A 133 7.14 -6.06 16.72
N ILE A 134 7.98 -6.12 15.68
CA ILE A 134 9.34 -6.67 15.77
C ILE A 134 10.42 -5.62 16.06
N GLY A 135 10.04 -4.35 16.24
CA GLY A 135 10.94 -3.27 16.62
C GLY A 135 11.85 -2.75 15.50
N VAL A 136 11.49 -2.99 14.22
CA VAL A 136 12.20 -2.45 13.06
C VAL A 136 11.52 -1.13 12.63
N ARG A 137 12.30 -0.06 12.51
CA ARG A 137 11.86 1.28 12.08
C ARG A 137 12.64 1.75 10.86
#